data_AF-D0SRB0-F1
#
_entry.id   AF-D0SRB0-F1
#
_cell.length_a   1.000
_cell.length_b   1.000
_cell.length_c   1.000
_cell.angle_alpha   90.00
_cell.angle_beta   90.00
_cell.angle_gamma   90.00
#
_symmetry.space_group_name_H-M   'P 1'
#
loop_
_entity.id
_entity.type
_entity.pdbx_description
1 polymer ?
#
loop_
_entity_poly.entity_id
_entity_poly.type
_entity_poly.pdbx_seq_one_letter_code
_entity_poly.pdbx_strand_id
1 'polypeptide(L)'
;MKKAGLLETIDNKYFRLTSLGKSLNLEKIESFSSKFLSQYEGFNEFRNYGKKSNPSTQNFLEDDNDSTPEEIINIEFNKLNQSIKDDLIEKIKLNSPQFFERLVVDLLVAMGYGGSHQDAAQAIGKTSDGGIDGVISEDRLGLDKIYIQAKRWENTVGRPDIQQFKGALADQVAKKGVFITTSNFSKEAVESAKKSGIVLIDGNKLTSLMIEFGLGVQIERSFHLYKIDQDRFDEDNF
;
A
#
# COMPACT_ATOMS: atom_id res chain seq x y z
N MET A 1 -23.05 1.19 16.17
CA MET A 1 -24.23 1.85 16.80
C MET A 1 -25.59 1.39 16.26
N LYS A 2 -25.90 1.49 14.95
CA LYS A 2 -27.17 0.98 14.39
C LYS A 2 -27.35 -0.53 14.60
N LYS A 3 -26.32 -1.33 14.28
CA LYS A 3 -26.29 -2.77 14.57
C LYS A 3 -26.26 -3.13 16.06
N ALA A 4 -25.95 -2.17 16.93
CA ALA A 4 -25.99 -2.33 18.39
C ALA A 4 -27.37 -1.98 18.98
N GLY A 5 -28.35 -1.62 18.15
CA GLY A 5 -29.68 -1.19 18.62
C GLY A 5 -29.73 0.20 19.26
N LEU A 6 -28.62 0.97 19.21
CA LEU A 6 -28.51 2.31 19.80
C LEU A 6 -29.13 3.41 18.94
N LEU A 7 -29.21 3.17 17.64
CA LEU A 7 -29.77 4.09 16.67
C LEU A 7 -30.84 3.36 15.86
N GLU A 8 -32.02 3.94 15.79
CA GLU A 8 -33.07 3.59 14.84
C GLU A 8 -33.03 4.56 13.67
N THR A 9 -33.31 4.04 12.48
CA THR A 9 -33.51 4.87 11.30
C THR A 9 -35.00 5.17 11.24
N ILE A 10 -35.34 6.46 11.30
CA ILE A 10 -36.73 6.92 11.11
C ILE A 10 -36.99 7.12 9.63
N ASP A 11 -35.98 7.66 8.95
CA ASP A 11 -35.97 8.01 7.54
C ASP A 11 -34.51 7.92 7.07
N ASN A 12 -34.22 7.71 5.79
CA ASN A 12 -32.88 7.38 5.31
C ASN A 12 -31.81 8.45 5.62
N LYS A 13 -32.24 9.69 5.94
CA LYS A 13 -31.38 10.81 6.36
C LYS A 13 -31.43 11.12 7.85
N TYR A 14 -32.41 10.57 8.59
CA TYR A 14 -32.65 10.90 9.99
C TYR A 14 -32.52 9.68 10.89
N PHE A 15 -31.48 9.69 11.72
CA PHE A 15 -31.27 8.73 12.79
C PHE A 15 -31.83 9.28 14.09
N ARG A 16 -32.54 8.44 14.84
CA ARG A 16 -32.95 8.75 16.21
C ARG A 16 -32.27 7.76 17.15
N LEU A 17 -31.88 8.26 18.32
CA LEU A 17 -31.49 7.40 19.42
C LEU A 17 -32.71 6.63 19.89
N THR A 18 -32.61 5.31 19.90
CA THR A 18 -33.61 4.43 20.53
C THR A 18 -33.72 4.75 22.02
N SER A 19 -34.69 4.20 22.73
CA SER A 19 -34.76 4.31 24.20
C SER A 19 -33.44 3.92 24.89
N LEU A 20 -32.75 2.89 24.36
CA LEU A 20 -31.41 2.48 24.75
C LEU A 20 -30.34 3.54 24.40
N GLY A 21 -30.38 4.10 23.20
CA GLY A 21 -29.49 5.19 22.79
C GLY A 21 -29.64 6.47 23.63
N LYS A 22 -30.85 6.78 24.09
CA LYS A 22 -31.12 7.96 24.95
C LYS A 22 -30.66 7.79 26.38
N SER A 23 -30.52 6.55 26.87
CA SER A 23 -29.93 6.27 28.19
C SER A 23 -28.41 6.42 28.24
N LEU A 24 -27.77 6.72 27.10
CA LEU A 24 -26.33 6.94 27.03
C LEU A 24 -25.93 8.31 27.54
N ASN A 25 -25.01 8.33 28.50
CA ASN A 25 -24.37 9.57 28.91
C ASN A 25 -23.26 9.94 27.93
N LEU A 26 -23.61 10.75 26.92
CA LEU A 26 -22.72 11.19 25.85
C LEU A 26 -21.54 12.05 26.33
N GLU A 27 -21.62 12.66 27.52
CA GLU A 27 -20.54 13.49 28.08
C GLU A 27 -19.36 12.65 28.62
N LYS A 28 -19.56 11.34 28.82
CA LYS A 28 -18.53 10.41 29.32
C LYS A 28 -17.89 9.52 28.24
N ILE A 29 -18.31 9.67 26.98
CA ILE A 29 -17.90 8.76 25.89
C ILE A 29 -16.97 9.52 24.94
N GLU A 30 -15.66 9.27 25.03
CA GLU A 30 -14.66 9.82 24.09
C GLU A 30 -14.68 9.10 22.72
N SER A 31 -15.04 7.81 22.69
CA SER A 31 -15.24 7.05 21.45
C SER A 31 -16.18 5.85 21.65
N PHE A 32 -16.93 5.49 20.60
CA PHE A 32 -17.76 4.30 20.58
C PHE A 32 -16.94 3.08 20.17
N SER A 33 -16.12 2.58 21.10
CA SER A 33 -15.33 1.36 20.90
C SER A 33 -16.20 0.10 20.88
N SER A 34 -15.70 -0.98 20.29
CA SER A 34 -16.42 -2.26 20.31
C SER A 34 -16.64 -2.80 21.72
N LYS A 35 -15.71 -2.60 22.67
CA LYS A 35 -15.92 -2.90 24.10
C LYS A 35 -17.18 -2.25 24.66
N PHE A 36 -17.41 -0.99 24.28
CA PHE A 36 -18.61 -0.25 24.65
C PHE A 36 -19.85 -0.76 23.90
N LEU A 37 -19.73 -1.18 22.64
CA LEU A 37 -20.88 -1.69 21.88
C LEU A 37 -21.26 -3.12 22.27
N SER A 38 -20.31 -3.90 22.82
CA SER A 38 -20.49 -5.28 23.28
C SER A 38 -21.40 -5.42 24.52
N GLN A 39 -21.72 -4.32 25.19
CA GLN A 39 -22.73 -4.30 26.26
C GLN A 39 -24.18 -4.40 25.72
N TYR A 40 -24.37 -4.24 24.40
CA TYR A 40 -25.69 -4.31 23.77
C TYR A 40 -25.90 -5.64 23.06
N GLU A 41 -27.03 -6.28 23.36
CA GLU A 41 -27.42 -7.59 22.82
C GLU A 41 -27.42 -7.61 21.29
N GLY A 42 -27.93 -6.57 20.63
CA GLY A 42 -27.95 -6.48 19.16
C GLY A 42 -26.56 -6.47 18.50
N PHE A 43 -25.55 -5.89 19.17
CA PHE A 43 -24.18 -5.91 18.66
C PHE A 43 -23.56 -7.31 18.77
N ASN A 44 -23.85 -8.00 19.88
CA ASN A 44 -23.41 -9.38 20.09
C ASN A 44 -24.10 -10.35 19.11
N GLU A 45 -25.37 -10.15 18.79
CA GLU A 45 -26.06 -10.92 17.75
C GLU A 45 -25.44 -10.72 16.37
N PHE A 46 -25.13 -9.48 15.98
CA PHE A 46 -24.43 -9.19 14.72
C PHE A 46 -23.05 -9.86 14.67
N ARG A 47 -22.28 -9.81 15.76
CA ARG A 47 -20.96 -10.45 15.87
C ARG A 47 -21.04 -11.98 15.80
N ASN A 48 -22.08 -12.57 16.39
CA ASN A 48 -22.27 -14.02 16.43
C ASN A 48 -22.98 -14.59 15.20
N TYR A 49 -23.58 -13.76 14.33
CA TYR A 49 -24.24 -14.21 13.11
C TYR A 49 -23.28 -14.96 12.17
N GLY A 50 -21.99 -14.60 12.17
CA GLY A 50 -20.94 -15.33 11.44
C GLY A 50 -20.44 -16.63 12.09
N LYS A 51 -20.72 -16.86 13.38
CA LYS A 51 -20.27 -18.07 14.11
C LYS A 51 -21.25 -19.25 14.00
N LYS A 52 -22.51 -19.03 13.60
CA LYS A 52 -23.55 -20.07 13.61
C LYS A 52 -23.50 -21.07 12.43
N SER A 53 -22.57 -20.94 11.48
CA SER A 53 -22.59 -21.74 10.25
C SER A 53 -21.63 -22.94 10.19
N ASN A 54 -20.93 -23.34 11.26
CA ASN A 54 -20.15 -24.59 11.27
C ASN A 54 -20.11 -25.26 12.66
N PRO A 55 -20.64 -26.49 12.84
CA PRO A 55 -20.56 -27.24 14.11
C PRO A 55 -19.19 -27.89 14.39
N SER A 56 -18.20 -27.71 13.52
CA SER A 56 -16.92 -28.44 13.60
C SER A 56 -15.73 -27.52 13.47
N THR A 57 -15.56 -26.64 14.46
CA THR A 57 -14.25 -26.07 14.80
C THR A 57 -14.25 -25.69 16.28
N GLN A 58 -14.02 -26.70 17.13
CA GLN A 58 -13.51 -26.45 18.46
C GLN A 58 -12.06 -25.99 18.34
N ASN A 59 -11.73 -24.94 19.10
CA ASN A 59 -10.44 -24.22 19.17
C ASN A 59 -10.19 -23.20 18.06
N PHE A 60 -10.96 -22.10 18.09
CA PHE A 60 -10.39 -20.81 17.72
C PHE A 60 -10.33 -19.94 18.96
N LEU A 61 -9.07 -19.66 19.33
CA LEU A 61 -8.53 -18.74 20.31
C LEU A 61 -9.54 -17.71 20.82
N GLU A 62 -9.59 -17.60 22.15
CA GLU A 62 -9.94 -16.36 22.84
C GLU A 62 -9.03 -15.27 22.30
N ASP A 63 -9.48 -14.57 21.27
CA ASP A 63 -8.81 -13.36 20.82
C ASP A 63 -9.79 -12.20 20.96
N ASP A 64 -9.33 -11.26 21.76
CA ASP A 64 -9.93 -10.04 22.27
C ASP A 64 -10.15 -9.00 21.14
N ASN A 65 -10.49 -9.46 19.93
CA ASN A 65 -10.61 -8.61 18.76
C ASN A 65 -12.00 -8.01 18.67
N ASP A 66 -12.11 -6.86 19.30
CA ASP A 66 -13.13 -5.81 19.22
C ASP A 66 -13.37 -5.27 17.80
N SER A 67 -13.17 -6.07 16.75
CA SER A 67 -13.16 -5.61 15.37
C SER A 67 -14.39 -6.06 14.60
N THR A 68 -14.92 -5.17 13.76
CA THR A 68 -16.01 -5.49 12.83
C THR A 68 -15.52 -6.45 11.74
N PRO A 69 -16.41 -7.21 11.06
CA PRO A 69 -16.01 -8.07 9.94
C PRO A 69 -15.25 -7.32 8.84
N GLU A 70 -15.61 -6.06 8.56
CA GLU A 70 -14.91 -5.20 7.60
C GLU A 70 -13.49 -4.87 8.06
N GLU A 71 -13.29 -4.58 9.34
CA GLU A 71 -11.97 -4.35 9.92
C GLU A 71 -11.09 -5.61 9.88
N ILE A 72 -11.67 -6.78 10.16
CA ILE A 72 -10.97 -8.06 10.05
C ILE A 72 -10.50 -8.27 8.60
N ILE A 73 -11.38 -8.04 7.61
CA ILE A 73 -11.02 -8.15 6.19
C ILE A 73 -9.84 -7.22 5.84
N ASN A 74 -9.88 -5.97 6.29
CA ASN A 74 -8.79 -5.01 6.03
C ASN A 74 -7.47 -5.42 6.70
N ILE A 75 -7.52 -5.91 7.93
CA ILE A 75 -6.33 -6.40 8.65
C ILE A 75 -5.72 -7.58 7.91
N GLU A 76 -6.53 -8.59 7.57
CA GLU A 76 -6.06 -9.79 6.87
C GLU A 76 -5.58 -9.47 5.44
N PHE A 77 -6.24 -8.54 4.74
CA PHE A 77 -5.79 -8.04 3.44
C PHE A 77 -4.40 -7.39 3.52
N ASN A 78 -4.18 -6.54 4.52
CA ASN A 78 -2.87 -5.90 4.73
C ASN A 78 -1.78 -6.93 5.09
N LYS A 79 -2.09 -7.94 5.91
CA LYS A 79 -1.17 -9.04 6.21
C LYS A 79 -0.81 -9.83 4.96
N LEU A 80 -1.79 -10.19 4.14
CA LEU A 80 -1.57 -10.90 2.88
C LEU A 80 -0.69 -10.08 1.93
N ASN A 81 -0.99 -8.78 1.76
CA ASN A 81 -0.17 -7.90 0.94
C ASN A 81 1.27 -7.80 1.47
N GLN A 82 1.45 -7.73 2.79
CA GLN A 82 2.80 -7.69 3.36
C GLN A 82 3.56 -9.01 3.08
N SER A 83 2.90 -10.17 3.23
CA SER A 83 3.50 -11.46 2.86
C SER A 83 3.91 -11.52 1.39
N ILE A 84 3.08 -11.00 0.48
CA ILE A 84 3.41 -10.94 -0.95
C ILE A 84 4.63 -10.04 -1.20
N LYS A 85 4.71 -8.89 -0.52
CA LYS A 85 5.88 -8.01 -0.62
C LYS A 85 7.16 -8.69 -0.16
N ASP A 86 7.09 -9.43 0.95
CA ASP A 86 8.23 -10.17 1.49
C ASP A 86 8.66 -11.29 0.52
N ASP A 87 7.72 -12.05 -0.05
CA ASP A 87 8.02 -13.06 -1.08
C ASP A 87 8.63 -12.44 -2.36
N LEU A 88 8.13 -11.28 -2.78
CA LEU A 88 8.66 -10.55 -3.93
C LEU A 88 10.10 -10.11 -3.68
N ILE A 89 10.40 -9.53 -2.52
CA ILE A 89 11.75 -9.05 -2.23
C ILE A 89 12.76 -10.20 -2.17
N GLU A 90 12.38 -11.34 -1.60
CA GLU A 90 13.22 -12.55 -1.59
C GLU A 90 13.50 -13.04 -3.01
N LYS A 91 12.47 -13.14 -3.86
CA LYS A 91 12.64 -13.52 -5.28
C LYS A 91 13.56 -12.56 -6.01
N ILE A 92 13.46 -11.26 -5.78
CA ILE A 92 14.35 -10.27 -6.41
C ILE A 92 15.80 -10.48 -5.95
N LYS A 93 16.01 -10.68 -4.64
CA LYS A 93 17.34 -10.89 -4.06
C LYS A 93 18.01 -12.16 -4.55
N LEU A 94 17.25 -13.22 -4.85
CA LEU A 94 17.80 -14.48 -5.40
C LEU A 94 18.28 -14.38 -6.86
N ASN A 95 17.88 -13.35 -7.59
CA ASN A 95 18.28 -13.14 -8.98
C ASN A 95 19.58 -12.32 -9.11
N SER A 96 20.11 -12.22 -10.34
CA SER A 96 21.34 -11.47 -10.62
C SER A 96 21.15 -9.95 -10.49
N PRO A 97 22.23 -9.17 -10.27
CA PRO A 97 22.17 -7.71 -10.30
C PRO A 97 21.56 -7.14 -11.59
N GLN A 98 21.95 -7.70 -12.75
CA GLN A 98 21.43 -7.27 -14.06
C GLN A 98 19.93 -7.54 -14.20
N PHE A 99 19.42 -8.62 -13.59
CA PHE A 99 17.99 -8.86 -13.54
C PHE A 99 17.29 -7.75 -12.74
N PHE A 100 17.85 -7.34 -11.61
CA PHE A 100 17.28 -6.27 -10.79
C PHE A 100 17.27 -4.92 -11.51
N GLU A 101 18.37 -4.57 -12.19
CA GLU A 101 18.45 -3.35 -13.02
C GLU A 101 17.33 -3.33 -14.09
N ARG A 102 17.14 -4.46 -14.78
CA ARG A 102 16.07 -4.60 -15.78
C ARG A 102 14.68 -4.52 -15.16
N LEU A 103 14.45 -5.21 -14.04
CA LEU A 103 13.16 -5.17 -13.32
C LEU A 103 12.79 -3.74 -12.91
N VAL A 104 13.78 -2.97 -12.45
CA VAL A 104 13.60 -1.58 -12.08
C VAL A 104 13.18 -0.73 -13.28
N VAL A 105 13.81 -0.93 -14.44
CA VAL A 105 13.40 -0.24 -15.68
C VAL A 105 12.00 -0.67 -16.09
N ASP A 106 11.70 -1.97 -16.08
CA ASP A 106 10.38 -2.52 -16.41
C ASP A 106 9.29 -1.91 -15.51
N LEU A 107 9.58 -1.69 -14.22
CA LEU A 107 8.67 -1.02 -13.29
C LEU A 107 8.42 0.44 -13.69
N LEU A 108 9.46 1.21 -13.97
CA LEU A 108 9.30 2.61 -14.38
C LEU A 108 8.52 2.70 -15.70
N VAL A 109 8.71 1.76 -16.62
CA VAL A 109 7.93 1.69 -17.85
C VAL A 109 6.46 1.36 -17.58
N ALA A 110 6.17 0.41 -16.68
CA ALA A 110 4.81 0.08 -16.26
C ALA A 110 4.11 1.28 -15.58
N MET A 111 4.87 2.15 -14.92
CA MET A 111 4.39 3.42 -14.35
C MET A 111 4.16 4.53 -15.38
N GLY A 112 4.55 4.31 -16.64
CA GLY A 112 4.37 5.25 -17.75
C GLY A 112 5.59 6.11 -18.10
N TYR A 113 6.76 5.85 -17.51
CA TYR A 113 8.02 6.49 -17.90
C TYR A 113 8.60 5.84 -19.17
N GLY A 114 9.50 6.53 -19.85
CA GLY A 114 10.27 6.02 -21.00
C GLY A 114 9.69 6.38 -22.36
N GLY A 115 8.55 7.06 -22.43
CA GLY A 115 8.01 7.59 -23.67
C GLY A 115 7.55 6.51 -24.66
N SER A 116 8.38 6.21 -25.67
CA SER A 116 8.11 5.14 -26.64
C SER A 116 8.68 3.79 -26.16
N HIS A 117 8.04 2.67 -26.52
CA HIS A 117 8.45 1.34 -26.06
C HIS A 117 9.89 0.95 -26.48
N GLN A 118 10.44 1.60 -27.52
CA GLN A 118 11.80 1.37 -28.00
C GLN A 118 12.85 2.15 -27.21
N ASP A 119 12.52 3.33 -26.68
CA ASP A 119 13.43 4.16 -25.88
C ASP A 119 13.61 3.59 -24.48
N ALA A 120 12.51 3.09 -23.89
CA ALA A 120 12.50 2.36 -22.63
C ALA A 120 13.46 1.15 -22.62
N ALA A 121 13.49 0.37 -23.71
CA ALA A 121 14.37 -0.80 -23.84
C ALA A 121 15.87 -0.43 -23.94
N GLN A 122 16.19 0.81 -24.33
CA GLN A 122 17.57 1.31 -24.39
C GLN A 122 18.06 1.92 -23.07
N ALA A 123 17.22 1.95 -22.03
CA ALA A 123 17.54 2.57 -20.75
C ALA A 123 18.61 1.80 -19.95
N ILE A 124 18.78 0.50 -20.22
CA ILE A 124 19.66 -0.39 -19.44
C ILE A 124 21.10 -0.33 -20.00
N GLY A 125 22.08 -0.08 -19.12
CA GLY A 125 23.50 -0.36 -19.41
C GLY A 125 24.23 0.66 -20.30
N LYS A 126 23.67 1.84 -20.55
CA LYS A 126 24.33 2.88 -21.38
C LYS A 126 25.44 3.67 -20.68
N THR A 127 25.57 3.58 -19.36
CA THR A 127 26.50 4.44 -18.60
C THR A 127 27.17 3.66 -17.47
N SER A 128 28.27 2.96 -17.75
CA SER A 128 29.14 2.39 -16.70
C SER A 128 30.02 3.47 -16.05
N ASP A 129 29.42 4.59 -15.67
CA ASP A 129 30.10 5.75 -15.09
C ASP A 129 29.61 5.96 -13.65
N GLY A 130 30.45 5.57 -12.69
CA GLY A 130 30.41 6.05 -11.30
C GLY A 130 29.20 5.70 -10.43
N GLY A 131 28.11 5.15 -10.97
CA GLY A 131 26.88 4.84 -10.22
C GLY A 131 25.56 5.16 -10.96
N ILE A 132 25.47 4.93 -12.27
CA ILE A 132 24.21 5.06 -13.02
C ILE A 132 23.96 3.74 -13.74
N ASP A 133 22.89 3.04 -13.38
CA ASP A 133 22.58 1.74 -13.99
C ASP A 133 21.64 1.89 -15.19
N GLY A 134 20.91 3.01 -15.27
CA GLY A 134 20.07 3.30 -16.43
C GLY A 134 19.61 4.75 -16.55
N VAL A 135 19.04 5.07 -17.71
CA VAL A 135 18.49 6.39 -18.03
C VAL A 135 17.17 6.24 -18.75
N ILE A 136 16.11 6.83 -18.22
CA ILE A 136 14.76 6.77 -18.80
C ILE A 136 14.21 8.17 -19.04
N SER A 137 13.45 8.36 -20.12
CA SER A 137 12.77 9.64 -20.39
C SER A 137 11.58 9.82 -19.46
N GLU A 138 11.38 11.02 -18.93
CA GLU A 138 10.19 11.37 -18.15
C GLU A 138 8.97 11.57 -19.06
N ASP A 139 9.20 12.10 -20.27
CA ASP A 139 8.18 12.44 -21.24
C ASP A 139 8.38 11.70 -22.57
N ARG A 140 7.35 11.72 -23.41
CA ARG A 140 7.33 11.02 -24.71
C ARG A 140 8.27 11.63 -25.76
N LEU A 141 8.66 12.89 -25.60
CA LEU A 141 9.57 13.60 -26.49
C LEU A 141 11.04 13.39 -26.08
N GLY A 142 11.30 12.85 -24.90
CA GLY A 142 12.65 12.58 -24.39
C GLY A 142 13.42 13.83 -24.00
N LEU A 143 12.71 14.91 -23.66
CA LEU A 143 13.32 16.19 -23.29
C LEU A 143 13.92 16.13 -21.89
N ASP A 144 13.16 15.55 -20.95
CA ASP A 144 13.61 15.33 -19.58
C ASP A 144 14.05 13.87 -19.38
N LYS A 145 15.26 13.70 -18.83
CA LYS A 145 15.84 12.40 -18.51
C LYS A 145 15.89 12.20 -17.01
N ILE A 146 15.55 11.00 -16.59
CA ILE A 146 15.64 10.49 -15.22
C ILE A 146 16.74 9.44 -15.20
N TYR A 147 17.71 9.66 -14.33
CA TYR A 147 18.83 8.75 -14.14
C TYR A 147 18.52 7.79 -12.99
N ILE A 148 18.92 6.54 -13.15
CA ILE A 148 18.51 5.45 -12.27
C ILE A 148 19.76 4.79 -11.69
N GLN A 149 19.75 4.57 -10.39
CA GLN A 149 20.66 3.64 -9.72
C GLN A 149 19.79 2.56 -9.03
N ALA A 150 20.05 1.30 -9.36
CA ALA A 150 19.44 0.11 -8.80
C ALA A 150 20.48 -0.70 -8.00
N LYS A 151 20.46 -0.56 -6.67
CA LYS A 151 21.39 -1.27 -5.79
C LYS A 151 20.73 -2.48 -5.13
N ARG A 152 21.06 -3.69 -5.60
CA ARG A 152 20.68 -4.93 -4.89
C ARG A 152 21.55 -5.07 -3.64
N TRP A 153 20.98 -4.81 -2.47
CA TRP A 153 21.71 -4.74 -1.20
C TRP A 153 20.94 -5.45 -0.08
N GLU A 154 21.69 -6.01 0.86
CA GLU A 154 21.13 -6.57 2.10
C GLU A 154 21.15 -5.55 3.24
N ASN A 155 22.21 -4.75 3.32
CA ASN A 155 22.39 -3.78 4.40
C ASN A 155 21.62 -2.49 4.14
N THR A 156 21.51 -1.65 5.15
CA THR A 156 20.96 -0.30 4.99
C THR A 156 21.87 0.55 4.07
N VAL A 157 21.27 1.22 3.09
CA VAL A 157 21.97 2.16 2.20
C VAL A 157 22.24 3.47 2.95
N GLY A 158 23.49 3.91 2.92
CA GLY A 158 23.96 5.05 3.71
C GLY A 158 24.09 6.34 2.92
N ARG A 159 24.43 7.42 3.63
CA ARG A 159 24.77 8.72 3.02
C ARG A 159 25.85 8.65 1.93
N PRO A 160 26.93 7.85 2.06
CA PRO A 160 27.97 7.79 1.02
C PRO A 160 27.45 7.34 -0.34
N ASP A 161 26.55 6.35 -0.37
CA ASP A 161 25.94 5.86 -1.62
C ASP A 161 25.13 6.96 -2.32
N ILE A 162 24.34 7.71 -1.54
CA ILE A 162 23.57 8.84 -2.08
C ILE A 162 24.50 9.97 -2.55
N GLN A 163 25.62 10.21 -1.87
CA GLN A 163 26.59 11.22 -2.29
C GLN A 163 27.32 10.82 -3.57
N GLN A 164 27.67 9.54 -3.72
CA GLN A 164 28.24 9.01 -4.95
C GLN A 164 27.27 9.21 -6.12
N PHE A 165 26.00 8.83 -5.93
CA PHE A 165 24.98 9.01 -6.97
C PHE A 165 24.78 10.49 -7.35
N LYS A 166 24.78 11.41 -6.37
CA LYS A 166 24.75 12.85 -6.64
C LYS A 166 25.92 13.33 -7.49
N GLY A 167 27.12 12.80 -7.24
CA GLY A 167 28.31 13.09 -8.05
C GLY A 167 28.08 12.69 -9.49
N ALA A 168 27.64 11.44 -9.71
CA ALA A 168 27.34 10.94 -11.05
C ALA A 168 26.25 11.76 -11.77
N LEU A 169 25.20 12.21 -11.04
CA LEU A 169 24.19 13.12 -11.61
C LEU A 169 24.78 14.47 -12.02
N ALA A 170 25.69 15.03 -11.21
CA ALA A 170 26.34 16.30 -11.51
C ALA A 170 27.23 16.20 -12.76
N ASP A 171 27.97 15.09 -12.91
CA ASP A 171 28.80 14.82 -14.09
C ASP A 171 27.98 14.74 -15.38
N GLN A 172 26.73 14.27 -15.27
CA GLN A 172 25.78 14.19 -16.38
C GLN A 172 24.90 15.45 -16.54
N VAL A 173 25.12 16.50 -15.73
CA VAL A 173 24.29 17.72 -15.67
C VAL A 173 22.79 17.39 -15.47
N ALA A 174 22.53 16.29 -14.77
CA ALA A 174 21.19 15.77 -14.54
C ALA A 174 20.55 16.43 -13.32
N LYS A 175 19.26 16.75 -13.44
CA LYS A 175 18.47 17.37 -12.36
C LYS A 175 17.62 16.38 -11.56
N LYS A 176 17.34 15.21 -12.14
CA LYS A 176 16.40 14.22 -11.62
C LYS A 176 17.07 12.85 -11.58
N GLY A 177 16.94 12.18 -10.45
CA GLY A 177 17.42 10.81 -10.29
C GLY A 177 16.51 9.98 -9.42
N VAL A 178 16.51 8.66 -9.62
CA VAL A 178 15.82 7.70 -8.78
C VAL A 178 16.84 6.69 -8.28
N PHE A 179 16.94 6.54 -6.96
CA PHE A 179 17.77 5.53 -6.32
C PHE A 179 16.86 4.46 -5.75
N ILE A 180 17.04 3.23 -6.21
CA ILE A 180 16.19 2.08 -5.90
C ILE A 180 17.06 1.02 -5.23
N THR A 181 16.59 0.47 -4.11
CA THR A 181 17.30 -0.59 -3.38
C THR A 181 16.33 -1.66 -2.92
N THR A 182 16.84 -2.89 -2.77
CA THR A 182 16.11 -4.00 -2.15
C THR A 182 16.11 -3.94 -0.61
N SER A 183 16.83 -2.97 -0.03
CA SER A 183 16.95 -2.77 1.42
C SER A 183 16.29 -1.46 1.88
N ASN A 184 16.70 -0.93 3.02
CA ASN A 184 16.22 0.33 3.59
C ASN A 184 17.28 1.43 3.44
N PHE A 185 16.86 2.69 3.56
CA PHE A 185 17.77 3.84 3.64
C PHE A 185 17.99 4.29 5.08
N SER A 186 19.20 4.74 5.39
CA SER A 186 19.49 5.40 6.67
C SER A 186 18.83 6.79 6.72
N LYS A 187 18.62 7.34 7.92
CA LYS A 187 18.07 8.70 8.07
C LYS A 187 18.93 9.74 7.36
N GLU A 188 20.25 9.60 7.45
CA GLU A 188 21.23 10.47 6.82
C GLU A 188 21.20 10.34 5.28
N ALA A 189 20.91 9.15 4.75
CA ALA A 189 20.72 8.93 3.31
C ALA A 189 19.48 9.68 2.81
N VAL A 190 18.35 9.57 3.53
CA VAL A 190 17.10 10.28 3.21
C VAL A 190 17.30 11.79 3.28
N GLU A 191 17.95 12.30 4.33
CA GLU A 191 18.26 13.73 4.46
C GLU A 191 19.18 14.23 3.35
N SER A 192 20.14 13.41 2.92
CA SER A 192 20.98 13.74 1.77
C SER A 192 20.11 13.88 0.52
N ALA A 193 19.24 12.92 0.19
CA ALA A 193 18.46 12.93 -1.04
C ALA A 193 17.50 14.14 -1.18
N LYS A 194 16.89 14.60 -0.07
CA LYS A 194 15.89 15.71 -0.06
C LYS A 194 16.33 16.98 -0.78
N LYS A 195 17.63 17.29 -0.82
CA LYS A 195 18.16 18.54 -1.39
C LYS A 195 18.65 18.43 -2.83
N SER A 196 18.45 17.29 -3.50
CA SER A 196 19.18 16.98 -4.75
C SER A 196 18.34 16.41 -5.88
N GLY A 197 17.01 16.53 -5.82
CA GLY A 197 16.13 16.01 -6.88
C GLY A 197 16.20 14.48 -7.03
N ILE A 198 16.65 13.78 -5.99
CA ILE A 198 16.75 12.32 -5.96
C ILE A 198 15.53 11.77 -5.23
N VAL A 199 14.79 10.88 -5.89
CA VAL A 199 13.74 10.08 -5.28
C VAL A 199 14.34 8.77 -4.78
N LEU A 200 13.98 8.38 -3.55
CA LEU A 200 14.41 7.12 -2.94
C LEU A 200 13.27 6.11 -2.96
N ILE A 201 13.55 4.90 -3.42
CA ILE A 201 12.60 3.77 -3.41
C ILE A 201 13.27 2.60 -2.68
N ASP A 202 12.80 2.31 -1.48
CA ASP A 202 13.27 1.18 -0.67
C ASP A 202 12.54 -0.12 -1.06
N GLY A 203 12.92 -1.24 -0.45
CA GLY A 203 12.34 -2.55 -0.76
C GLY A 203 10.82 -2.63 -0.55
N ASN A 204 10.28 -1.94 0.46
CA ASN A 204 8.83 -1.92 0.72
C ASN A 204 8.11 -1.09 -0.34
N LYS A 205 8.62 0.11 -0.67
CA LYS A 205 8.03 0.96 -1.70
C LYS A 205 8.13 0.30 -3.08
N LEU A 206 9.26 -0.33 -3.39
CA LEU A 206 9.48 -1.08 -4.62
C LEU A 206 8.41 -2.17 -4.81
N THR A 207 8.25 -3.04 -3.82
CA THR A 207 7.28 -4.15 -3.88
C THR A 207 5.83 -3.65 -3.87
N SER A 208 5.54 -2.54 -3.18
CA SER A 208 4.24 -1.87 -3.27
C SER A 208 3.92 -1.42 -4.69
N LEU A 209 4.87 -0.76 -5.36
CA LEU A 209 4.72 -0.30 -6.75
C LEU A 209 4.60 -1.50 -7.71
N MET A 210 5.35 -2.57 -7.49
CA MET A 210 5.21 -3.79 -8.28
C MET A 210 3.80 -4.38 -8.20
N ILE A 211 3.19 -4.42 -7.01
CA ILE A 211 1.81 -4.88 -6.83
C ILE A 211 0.83 -3.91 -7.52
N GLU A 212 0.99 -2.60 -7.29
CA GLU A 212 0.14 -1.55 -7.85
C GLU A 212 0.09 -1.56 -9.38
N PHE A 213 1.25 -1.75 -10.03
CA PHE A 213 1.39 -1.75 -11.48
C PHE A 213 1.37 -3.15 -12.10
N GLY A 214 1.09 -4.20 -11.31
CA GLY A 214 0.95 -5.58 -11.80
C GLY A 214 2.25 -6.21 -12.31
N LEU A 215 3.41 -5.76 -11.84
CA LEU A 215 4.71 -6.30 -12.22
C LEU A 215 5.12 -7.44 -11.30
N GLY A 216 5.29 -8.65 -11.85
CA GLY A 216 5.70 -9.84 -11.08
C GLY A 216 4.60 -10.43 -10.19
N VAL A 217 3.36 -9.94 -10.32
CA VAL A 217 2.17 -10.46 -9.63
C VAL A 217 1.02 -10.66 -10.61
N GLN A 218 0.06 -11.49 -10.24
CA GLN A 218 -1.15 -11.74 -11.02
C GLN A 218 -2.35 -11.79 -10.08
N ILE A 219 -3.51 -11.34 -10.57
CA ILE A 219 -4.76 -11.45 -9.81
C ILE A 219 -5.19 -12.91 -9.86
N GLU A 220 -5.08 -13.61 -8.73
CA GLU A 220 -5.58 -14.98 -8.61
C GLU A 220 -7.10 -14.99 -8.47
N ARG A 221 -7.65 -14.13 -7.60
CA ARG A 221 -9.09 -14.03 -7.26
C ARG A 221 -9.46 -12.60 -6.88
N SER A 222 -10.72 -12.23 -7.12
CA SER A 222 -11.30 -10.93 -6.73
C SER A 222 -12.63 -11.12 -5.99
N PHE A 223 -12.84 -10.37 -4.90
CA PHE A 223 -14.09 -10.39 -4.13
C PHE A 223 -14.77 -9.02 -4.20
N HIS A 224 -16.11 -9.02 -4.19
CA HIS A 224 -16.92 -7.80 -4.18
C HIS A 224 -17.61 -7.66 -2.83
N LEU A 225 -17.49 -6.48 -2.22
CA LEU A 225 -18.21 -6.11 -1.00
C LEU A 225 -19.40 -5.22 -1.40
N TYR A 226 -20.61 -5.69 -1.14
CA TYR A 226 -21.83 -4.94 -1.45
C TYR A 226 -22.29 -4.14 -0.23
N LYS A 227 -22.58 -2.87 -0.44
CA LYS A 227 -23.29 -2.02 0.51
C LYS A 227 -24.67 -1.72 -0.04
N ILE A 228 -25.68 -1.69 0.82
CA ILE A 228 -27.04 -1.30 0.42
C ILE A 228 -27.01 0.17 0.02
N ASP A 229 -27.37 0.45 -1.22
CA ASP A 229 -27.70 1.78 -1.72
C ASP A 229 -29.01 2.23 -1.05
N GLN A 230 -28.92 3.13 -0.07
CA GLN A 230 -30.11 3.59 0.68
C GLN A 230 -31.01 4.46 -0.21
N ASP A 231 -30.42 5.26 -1.12
CA ASP A 231 -31.15 6.22 -1.97
C ASP A 231 -32.12 5.50 -2.92
N ARG A 232 -31.81 4.26 -3.28
CA ARG A 232 -32.68 3.40 -4.12
C ARG A 232 -33.98 2.98 -3.41
N PHE A 233 -34.03 3.07 -2.09
CA PHE A 233 -35.18 2.72 -1.25
C PHE A 233 -35.83 3.96 -0.62
N ASP A 234 -35.43 5.17 -1.01
CA ASP A 234 -36.17 6.40 -0.70
C ASP A 234 -37.42 6.48 -1.60
N GLU A 235 -38.61 6.36 -0.99
CA GLU A 235 -39.89 6.48 -1.70
C GLU A 235 -40.08 7.87 -2.32
N ASP A 236 -39.42 8.91 -1.78
CA ASP A 236 -39.47 10.29 -2.30
C ASP A 236 -38.69 10.48 -3.62
N ASN A 237 -37.91 9.48 -4.06
CA ASN A 237 -37.18 9.49 -5.33
C ASN A 237 -37.90 8.75 -6.47
N PHE A 238 -39.15 8.30 -6.26
CA PHE A 238 -39.99 7.63 -7.27
C PHE A 238 -41.12 8.49 -7.84
#